data_AF-A0A1F2S6X9-F1
#
_entry.id   AF-A0A1F2S6X9-F1
#
_cell.length_a   1.000
_cell.length_b   1.000
_cell.length_c   1.000
_cell.angle_alpha   90.00
_cell.angle_beta   90.00
_cell.angle_gamma   90.00
#
_symmetry.space_group_name_H-M   'P 1'
#
loop_
_entity.id
_entity.type
_entity.pdbx_description
1 polymer ?
#
loop_
_entity_poly.entity_id
_entity_poly.type
_entity_poly.pdbx_seq_one_letter_code
_entity_poly.pdbx_strand_id
1 'polypeptide(L)'
;MSTTEVQIMGLSKKDREWVQREIESKTRANSVALPKQQLGTTNSIRRKLKQLGWPGAFVAVALFAFTHWNSFTKENAIFVGRIDEWTKNVDEKLRITDERLKRVEETVGRLGTRQWADQLVQAATSPTSPESQQKATEVLNDAKLYQADIPSDVVERTGQSFIEAAEREAGAWRTATLLIEYQSHRISLQFAMPQTGVFPQTTVFEIDTPPGKNGINLKFIRQGIPISEAARLQHIGSPTNPTVTLGPVKLIAQDGAIILDTMDIAHVIFIGAEIHYNGGPVKLEDVMFVNCKFVFTNATATRSLARNILSSETVEFSQSS
;
A
#
# COMPACT_ATOMS: atom_id res chain seq x y z
N MET A 1 19.72 -8.20 42.39
CA MET A 1 19.44 -9.11 41.27
C MET A 1 18.01 -8.85 40.83
N SER A 2 17.87 -8.23 39.66
CA SER A 2 16.63 -7.77 39.06
C SER A 2 16.00 -8.90 38.24
N THR A 3 14.75 -9.26 38.54
CA THR A 3 13.95 -10.15 37.69
C THR A 3 13.25 -9.30 36.63
N THR A 4 13.67 -9.50 35.39
CA THR A 4 13.13 -8.83 34.20
C THR A 4 11.66 -9.18 34.01
N GLU A 5 10.82 -8.15 34.10
CA GLU A 5 9.40 -8.19 33.75
C GLU A 5 9.29 -8.20 32.21
N VAL A 6 8.90 -9.34 31.63
CA VAL A 6 8.61 -9.43 30.20
C VAL A 6 7.25 -8.78 29.97
N GLN A 7 7.29 -7.53 29.51
CA GLN A 7 6.13 -6.74 29.13
C GLN A 7 5.54 -7.31 27.82
N ILE A 8 4.63 -8.28 27.95
CA ILE A 8 3.82 -8.77 26.82
C ILE A 8 2.74 -7.72 26.51
N MET A 9 2.65 -7.36 25.24
CA MET A 9 1.82 -6.33 24.63
C MET A 9 0.37 -6.22 25.13
N GLY A 10 -0.08 -4.97 25.34
CA GLY A 10 -1.37 -4.45 24.86
C GLY A 10 -2.69 -4.95 25.46
N LEU A 11 -2.69 -5.89 26.41
CA LEU A 11 -3.96 -6.34 27.01
C LEU A 11 -4.50 -5.33 28.03
N SER A 12 -5.78 -4.98 27.88
CA SER A 12 -6.47 -4.14 28.85
C SER A 12 -6.50 -4.84 30.21
N LYS A 13 -6.60 -4.07 31.30
CA LYS A 13 -6.66 -4.64 32.67
C LYS A 13 -7.77 -5.70 32.81
N LYS A 14 -8.91 -5.45 32.15
CA LYS A 14 -10.06 -6.35 32.15
C LYS A 14 -9.77 -7.69 31.46
N ASP A 15 -8.97 -7.68 30.40
CA ASP A 15 -8.61 -8.89 29.66
C ASP A 15 -7.61 -9.74 30.46
N ARG A 16 -6.66 -9.09 31.16
CA ARG A 16 -5.75 -9.79 32.08
C ARG A 16 -6.51 -10.48 33.21
N GLU A 17 -7.47 -9.79 33.81
CA GLU A 17 -8.33 -10.34 34.88
C GLU A 17 -9.26 -11.45 34.38
N TRP A 18 -9.66 -11.42 33.11
CA TRP A 18 -10.43 -12.50 32.49
C TRP A 18 -9.56 -13.74 32.25
N VAL A 19 -8.37 -13.58 31.65
CA VAL A 19 -7.42 -14.69 31.41
C VAL A 19 -7.03 -15.36 32.71
N GLN A 20 -6.76 -14.59 33.76
CA GLN A 20 -6.36 -15.12 35.06
C GLN A 20 -7.50 -15.93 35.73
N ARG A 21 -8.75 -15.44 35.62
CA ARG A 21 -9.92 -16.19 36.09
C ARG A 21 -10.15 -17.49 35.32
N GLU A 22 -9.90 -17.50 34.01
CA GLU A 22 -10.07 -18.69 33.18
C GLU A 22 -8.99 -19.74 33.46
N ILE A 23 -7.75 -19.32 33.73
CA ILE A 23 -6.68 -20.22 34.19
C ILE A 23 -7.03 -20.83 35.55
N GLU A 24 -7.51 -20.01 36.50
CA GLU A 24 -7.90 -20.49 37.81
C GLU A 24 -9.12 -21.43 37.77
N SER A 25 -10.11 -21.16 36.92
CA SER A 25 -11.30 -22.00 36.78
C SER A 25 -10.93 -23.40 36.26
N LYS A 26 -10.01 -23.47 35.28
CA LYS A 26 -9.54 -24.74 34.71
C LYS A 26 -8.59 -25.50 35.63
N THR A 27 -7.78 -24.80 36.40
CA THR A 27 -6.92 -25.43 37.42
C THR A 27 -7.76 -26.05 38.54
N ARG A 28 -8.85 -25.40 38.95
CA ARG A 28 -9.81 -25.98 39.91
C ARG A 28 -10.60 -27.14 39.31
N ALA A 29 -11.07 -27.03 38.07
CA ALA A 29 -11.80 -28.11 37.39
C ALA A 29 -10.97 -29.40 37.25
N ASN A 30 -9.65 -29.30 37.02
CA ASN A 30 -8.77 -30.46 36.91
C ASN A 30 -8.27 -31.04 38.25
N SER A 31 -8.51 -30.33 39.37
CA SER A 31 -8.15 -30.81 40.72
C SER A 31 -9.24 -31.67 41.38
N VAL A 32 -10.40 -31.83 40.75
CA VAL A 32 -11.54 -32.61 41.26
C VAL A 32 -11.88 -33.74 40.29
N ALA A 33 -11.10 -34.82 40.35
CA ALA A 33 -11.50 -36.22 40.13
C ALA A 33 -10.27 -37.11 39.85
N LEU A 34 -9.44 -37.34 40.88
CA LEU A 34 -8.71 -38.60 40.95
C LEU A 34 -9.49 -39.54 41.89
N PRO A 35 -9.99 -40.69 41.41
CA PRO A 35 -10.78 -41.61 42.21
C PRO A 35 -9.98 -42.11 43.43
N LYS A 36 -10.51 -41.91 44.64
CA LYS A 36 -9.97 -42.39 45.93
C LYS A 36 -10.15 -43.91 46.14
N GLN A 37 -10.03 -44.73 45.10
CA GLN A 37 -10.17 -46.18 45.22
C GLN A 37 -8.88 -46.86 44.76
N GLN A 38 -8.23 -47.56 45.70
CA GLN A 38 -6.94 -48.24 45.63
C GLN A 38 -5.66 -47.45 46.02
N LEU A 39 -5.70 -46.66 47.10
CA LEU A 39 -4.49 -46.38 47.90
C LEU A 39 -4.56 -47.10 49.25
N GLY A 40 -4.87 -48.39 49.18
CA GLY A 40 -4.76 -49.34 50.30
C GLY A 40 -3.44 -50.12 50.28
N THR A 41 -2.33 -49.57 49.78
CA THR A 41 -1.00 -50.23 49.74
C THR A 41 0.18 -49.24 49.55
N THR A 42 0.03 -47.97 49.88
CA THR A 42 1.11 -46.96 49.73
C THR A 42 2.34 -47.26 50.60
N ASN A 43 2.19 -47.98 51.71
CA ASN A 43 3.32 -48.40 52.53
C ASN A 43 4.05 -49.65 52.01
N SER A 44 3.42 -50.49 51.19
CA SER A 44 4.10 -51.65 50.58
C SER A 44 4.87 -51.27 49.31
N ILE A 45 4.33 -50.32 48.53
CA ILE A 45 4.98 -49.77 47.34
C ILE A 45 6.21 -48.92 47.72
N ARG A 46 6.13 -48.12 48.80
CA ARG A 46 7.32 -47.43 49.35
C ARG A 46 8.42 -48.36 49.86
N ARG A 47 8.08 -49.54 50.41
CA ARG A 47 9.08 -50.55 50.81
C ARG A 47 9.71 -51.27 49.61
N LYS A 48 8.93 -51.58 48.57
CA LYS A 48 9.46 -52.20 47.34
C LYS A 48 10.29 -51.24 46.48
N LEU A 49 9.94 -49.95 46.45
CA LEU A 49 10.72 -48.91 45.76
C LEU A 49 12.03 -48.53 46.46
N LYS A 50 12.23 -48.89 47.74
CA LYS A 50 13.54 -48.74 48.41
C LYS A 50 14.51 -49.90 48.16
N GLN A 51 14.04 -51.06 47.70
CA GLN A 51 14.88 -52.24 47.45
C GLN A 51 15.33 -52.36 45.98
N LEU A 52 14.57 -51.80 45.05
CA LEU A 52 14.97 -51.66 43.66
C LEU A 52 15.61 -50.29 43.50
N GLY A 53 16.93 -50.22 43.32
CA GLY A 53 17.63 -48.96 43.06
C GLY A 53 17.04 -48.20 41.86
N TRP A 54 17.60 -47.02 41.57
CA TRP A 54 17.19 -46.11 40.48
C TRP A 54 16.72 -46.79 39.17
N PRO A 55 17.31 -47.90 38.68
CA PRO A 55 16.81 -48.60 37.49
C PRO A 55 15.35 -49.08 37.57
N GLY A 56 14.85 -49.47 38.75
CA GLY A 56 13.48 -49.97 38.92
C GLY A 56 12.41 -48.88 38.87
N ALA A 57 12.75 -47.64 39.22
CA ALA A 57 11.86 -46.49 39.13
C ALA A 57 11.59 -46.08 37.67
N PHE A 58 12.59 -46.21 36.79
CA PHE A 58 12.45 -45.94 35.36
C PHE A 58 11.52 -46.93 34.66
N VAL A 59 11.58 -48.22 35.01
CA VAL A 59 10.69 -49.25 34.42
C VAL A 59 9.23 -49.02 34.82
N ALA A 60 8.97 -48.57 36.05
CA ALA A 60 7.61 -48.24 36.50
C ALA A 60 7.04 -46.99 35.82
N VAL A 61 7.85 -45.94 35.62
CA VAL A 61 7.44 -44.73 34.87
C VAL A 61 7.24 -45.05 33.38
N ALA A 62 8.08 -45.90 32.79
CA ALA A 62 7.95 -46.33 31.40
C ALA A 62 6.69 -47.18 31.17
N LEU A 63 6.36 -48.12 32.07
CA LEU A 63 5.12 -48.92 31.98
C LEU A 63 3.86 -48.07 32.22
N PHE A 64 3.93 -47.06 33.09
CA PHE A 64 2.85 -46.10 33.28
C PHE A 64 2.65 -45.21 32.04
N ALA A 65 3.74 -44.73 31.45
CA ALA A 65 3.72 -43.97 30.20
C ALA A 65 3.21 -44.81 29.03
N PHE A 66 3.57 -46.10 28.94
CA PHE A 66 3.15 -46.98 27.84
C PHE A 66 1.67 -47.40 27.93
N THR A 67 1.15 -47.59 29.14
CA THR A 67 -0.28 -47.94 29.35
C THR A 67 -1.22 -46.75 29.18
N HIS A 68 -0.75 -45.51 29.41
CA HIS A 68 -1.56 -44.29 29.27
C HIS A 68 -1.30 -43.51 27.97
N TRP A 69 -0.35 -43.94 27.13
CA TRP A 69 -0.03 -43.30 25.84
C TRP A 69 -1.25 -43.23 24.89
N ASN A 70 -2.07 -44.28 24.87
CA ASN A 70 -3.29 -44.34 24.03
C ASN A 70 -4.40 -43.38 24.48
N SER A 71 -4.41 -42.96 25.75
CA SER A 71 -5.33 -41.93 26.25
C SER A 71 -4.79 -40.54 25.95
N PHE A 72 -3.47 -40.35 26.04
CA PHE A 72 -2.80 -39.10 25.70
C PHE A 72 -2.92 -38.75 24.20
N THR A 73 -2.87 -39.75 23.30
CA THR A 73 -3.07 -39.53 21.86
C THR A 73 -4.51 -39.18 21.49
N LYS A 74 -5.52 -39.74 22.17
CA LYS A 74 -6.94 -39.41 21.96
C LYS A 74 -7.28 -38.00 22.45
N GLU A 75 -6.79 -37.62 23.63
CA GLU A 75 -6.98 -36.26 24.16
C GLU A 75 -6.23 -35.21 23.32
N ASN A 76 -5.03 -35.53 22.81
CA ASN A 76 -4.30 -34.67 21.89
C ASN A 76 -5.01 -34.51 20.53
N ALA A 77 -5.63 -35.56 20.00
CA ALA A 77 -6.42 -35.45 18.75
C ALA A 77 -7.64 -34.53 18.93
N ILE A 78 -8.34 -34.62 20.07
CA ILE A 78 -9.46 -33.73 20.41
C ILE A 78 -8.98 -32.29 20.64
N PHE A 79 -7.79 -32.10 21.22
CA PHE A 79 -7.20 -30.78 21.42
C PHE A 79 -6.78 -30.14 20.09
N VAL A 80 -6.09 -30.87 19.22
CA VAL A 80 -5.70 -30.41 17.87
C VAL A 80 -6.93 -30.10 17.02
N GLY A 81 -7.96 -30.94 17.05
CA GLY A 81 -9.21 -30.67 16.34
C GLY A 81 -9.90 -29.37 16.79
N ARG A 82 -9.90 -29.08 18.10
CA ARG A 82 -10.42 -27.82 18.63
C ARG A 82 -9.58 -26.61 18.25
N ILE A 83 -8.25 -26.75 18.14
CA ILE A 83 -7.38 -25.68 17.65
C ILE A 83 -7.65 -25.40 16.16
N ASP A 84 -7.80 -26.43 15.34
CA ASP A 84 -8.12 -26.27 13.91
C ASP A 84 -9.49 -25.59 13.71
N GLU A 85 -10.51 -26.00 14.46
CA GLU A 85 -11.83 -25.35 14.45
C GLU A 85 -11.77 -23.89 14.92
N TRP A 86 -11.01 -23.60 15.98
CA TRP A 86 -10.81 -22.24 16.46
C TRP A 86 -10.10 -21.37 15.41
N THR A 87 -9.06 -21.90 14.76
CA THR A 87 -8.29 -21.19 13.74
C THR A 87 -9.15 -20.85 12.53
N LYS A 88 -9.96 -21.82 12.04
CA LYS A 88 -10.95 -21.59 10.97
C LYS A 88 -11.99 -20.53 11.34
N ASN A 89 -12.45 -20.52 12.58
CA ASN A 89 -13.42 -19.51 13.05
C ASN A 89 -12.78 -18.11 13.14
N VAL A 90 -11.52 -18.02 13.55
CA VAL A 90 -10.76 -16.75 13.55
C VAL A 90 -10.57 -16.24 12.12
N ASP A 91 -10.12 -17.09 11.19
CA ASP A 91 -9.92 -16.73 9.79
C ASP A 91 -11.24 -16.28 9.14
N GLU A 92 -12.35 -16.98 9.40
CA GLU A 92 -13.65 -16.59 8.87
C GLU A 92 -14.13 -15.24 9.45
N LYS A 93 -13.89 -14.98 10.74
CA LYS A 93 -14.21 -13.68 11.35
C LYS A 93 -13.34 -12.55 10.79
N LEU A 94 -12.06 -12.81 10.53
CA LEU A 94 -11.17 -11.84 9.87
C LEU A 94 -11.67 -11.53 8.46
N ARG A 95 -11.99 -12.57 7.69
CA ARG A 95 -12.56 -12.44 6.33
C ARG A 95 -13.86 -11.62 6.32
N ILE A 96 -14.79 -11.92 7.23
CA ILE A 96 -16.05 -11.15 7.37
C ILE A 96 -15.76 -9.70 7.78
N THR A 97 -14.77 -9.46 8.64
CA THR A 97 -14.40 -8.10 9.07
C THR A 97 -13.81 -7.30 7.90
N ASP A 98 -12.92 -7.90 7.11
CA ASP A 98 -12.36 -7.31 5.89
C ASP A 98 -13.46 -6.97 4.88
N GLU A 99 -14.40 -7.88 4.63
CA GLU A 99 -15.52 -7.61 3.73
C GLU A 99 -16.42 -6.48 4.24
N ARG A 100 -16.66 -6.40 5.56
CA ARG A 100 -17.42 -5.31 6.16
C ARG A 100 -16.68 -3.99 6.03
N LEU A 101 -15.37 -3.99 6.24
CA LEU A 101 -14.52 -2.81 6.10
C LEU A 101 -14.57 -2.30 4.67
N LYS A 102 -14.35 -3.19 3.69
CA LYS A 102 -14.44 -2.87 2.27
C LYS A 102 -15.80 -2.26 1.89
N ARG A 103 -16.91 -2.82 2.37
CA ARG A 103 -18.26 -2.25 2.14
C ARG A 103 -18.44 -0.87 2.77
N VAL A 104 -17.87 -0.65 3.95
CA VAL A 104 -17.91 0.67 4.61
C VAL A 104 -17.08 1.68 3.82
N GLU A 105 -15.88 1.30 3.37
CA GLU A 105 -15.03 2.15 2.52
C GLU A 105 -15.73 2.52 1.22
N GLU A 106 -16.34 1.56 0.52
CA GLU A 106 -17.12 1.81 -0.70
C GLU A 106 -18.33 2.74 -0.44
N THR A 107 -19.02 2.56 0.70
CA THR A 107 -20.17 3.39 1.07
C THR A 107 -19.74 4.81 1.42
N VAL A 108 -18.67 4.96 2.21
CA VAL A 108 -18.09 6.26 2.58
C VAL A 108 -17.53 6.96 1.36
N GLY A 109 -16.85 6.25 0.46
CA GLY A 109 -16.36 6.79 -0.81
C GLY A 109 -17.49 7.39 -1.63
N ARG A 110 -18.58 6.64 -1.85
CA ARG A 110 -19.74 7.12 -2.62
C ARG A 110 -20.48 8.31 -2.00
N LEU A 111 -20.71 8.29 -0.69
CA LEU A 111 -21.39 9.39 0.00
C LEU A 111 -20.47 10.61 0.11
N GLY A 112 -19.17 10.37 0.29
CA GLY A 112 -18.14 11.38 0.39
C GLY A 112 -17.91 12.12 -0.92
N THR A 113 -18.01 11.48 -2.09
CA THR A 113 -17.69 12.12 -3.39
C THR A 113 -18.36 13.48 -3.59
N ARG A 114 -19.67 13.58 -3.37
CA ARG A 114 -20.40 14.86 -3.53
C ARG A 114 -19.98 15.88 -2.48
N GLN A 115 -19.90 15.45 -1.22
CA GLN A 115 -19.50 16.32 -0.12
C GLN A 115 -18.07 16.86 -0.30
N TRP A 116 -17.14 16.03 -0.75
CA TRP A 116 -15.77 16.41 -1.05
C TRP A 116 -15.70 17.36 -2.24
N ALA A 117 -16.47 17.10 -3.30
CA ALA A 117 -16.59 18.01 -4.44
C ALA A 117 -17.06 19.41 -3.99
N ASP A 118 -18.12 19.48 -3.19
CA ASP A 118 -18.64 20.75 -2.66
C ASP A 118 -17.61 21.48 -1.78
N GLN A 119 -16.88 20.73 -0.94
CA GLN A 119 -15.83 21.30 -0.09
C GLN A 119 -14.63 21.82 -0.90
N LEU A 120 -14.25 21.15 -2.00
CA LEU A 120 -13.22 21.64 -2.91
C LEU A 120 -13.66 22.93 -3.60
N VAL A 121 -14.89 22.96 -4.12
CA VAL A 121 -15.45 24.17 -4.75
C VAL A 121 -15.49 25.33 -3.75
N GLN A 122 -15.90 25.08 -2.51
CA GLN A 122 -15.90 26.09 -1.46
C GLN A 122 -14.48 26.59 -1.15
N ALA A 123 -13.50 25.69 -0.99
CA ALA A 123 -12.11 26.06 -0.77
C ALA A 123 -11.55 26.90 -1.93
N ALA A 124 -11.95 26.58 -3.17
CA ALA A 124 -11.54 27.31 -4.37
C ALA A 124 -12.04 28.76 -4.45
N THR A 125 -13.01 29.16 -3.61
CA THR A 125 -13.50 30.56 -3.56
C THR A 125 -12.53 31.51 -2.86
N SER A 126 -11.60 31.00 -2.05
CA SER A 126 -10.59 31.78 -1.32
C SER A 126 -9.23 31.08 -1.33
N PRO A 127 -8.65 30.81 -2.52
CA PRO A 127 -7.48 29.92 -2.68
C PRO A 127 -6.19 30.45 -2.02
N THR A 128 -6.12 31.76 -1.74
CA THR A 128 -5.01 32.39 -1.01
C THR A 128 -5.13 32.23 0.51
N SER A 129 -6.28 31.78 1.03
CA SER A 129 -6.47 31.57 2.47
C SER A 129 -5.80 30.28 2.94
N PRO A 130 -5.00 30.31 4.03
CA PRO A 130 -4.45 29.10 4.63
C PRO A 130 -5.52 28.07 5.04
N GLU A 131 -6.68 28.54 5.51
CA GLU A 131 -7.81 27.67 5.89
C GLU A 131 -8.36 26.91 4.67
N SER A 132 -8.56 27.62 3.56
CA SER A 132 -9.02 27.01 2.31
C SER A 132 -8.00 26.02 1.74
N GLN A 133 -6.71 26.35 1.80
CA GLN A 133 -5.61 25.46 1.38
C GLN A 133 -5.54 24.19 2.22
N GLN A 134 -5.68 24.32 3.55
CA GLN A 134 -5.73 23.18 4.46
C GLN A 134 -6.97 22.33 4.18
N LYS A 135 -8.14 22.97 4.04
CA LYS A 135 -9.39 22.25 3.80
C LYS A 135 -9.33 21.44 2.50
N ALA A 136 -8.82 22.03 1.42
CA ALA A 136 -8.62 21.32 0.16
C ALA A 136 -7.62 20.16 0.31
N THR A 137 -6.54 20.35 1.07
CA THR A 137 -5.56 19.30 1.35
C THR A 137 -6.19 18.10 2.07
N GLU A 138 -6.98 18.35 3.12
CA GLU A 138 -7.70 17.31 3.87
C GLU A 138 -8.65 16.54 2.95
N VAL A 139 -9.45 17.25 2.16
CA VAL A 139 -10.39 16.65 1.22
C VAL A 139 -9.69 15.76 0.19
N LEU A 140 -8.56 16.20 -0.37
CA LEU A 140 -7.82 15.41 -1.36
C LEU A 140 -7.18 14.17 -0.74
N ASN A 141 -6.69 14.26 0.49
CA ASN A 141 -6.13 13.11 1.20
C ASN A 141 -7.22 12.08 1.53
N ASP A 142 -8.37 12.53 2.03
CA ASP A 142 -9.51 11.67 2.29
C ASP A 142 -10.02 11.03 0.99
N ALA A 143 -10.16 11.81 -0.08
CA ALA A 143 -10.60 11.32 -1.38
C ALA A 143 -9.65 10.25 -1.94
N LYS A 144 -8.32 10.43 -1.83
CA LYS A 144 -7.33 9.39 -2.19
C LYS A 144 -7.48 8.15 -1.32
N LEU A 145 -7.62 8.31 -0.01
CA LEU A 145 -7.75 7.20 0.95
C LEU A 145 -8.98 6.34 0.66
N TYR A 146 -10.12 6.98 0.40
CA TYR A 146 -11.39 6.31 0.15
C TYR A 146 -11.64 6.04 -1.34
N GLN A 147 -10.63 6.20 -2.20
CA GLN A 147 -10.71 5.97 -3.66
C GLN A 147 -11.91 6.68 -4.30
N ALA A 148 -12.19 7.89 -3.83
CA ALA A 148 -13.31 8.68 -4.29
C ALA A 148 -13.02 9.20 -5.69
N ASP A 149 -14.01 9.12 -6.59
CA ASP A 149 -13.95 9.71 -7.92
C ASP A 149 -14.66 11.06 -7.92
N ILE A 150 -13.99 12.12 -7.45
CA ILE A 150 -14.49 13.49 -7.54
C ILE A 150 -14.57 13.89 -9.03
N PRO A 151 -15.65 14.51 -9.52
CA PRO A 151 -15.78 14.88 -10.93
C PRO A 151 -14.57 15.66 -11.47
N SER A 152 -14.13 15.31 -12.69
CA SER A 152 -12.94 15.91 -13.31
C SER A 152 -13.04 17.42 -13.44
N ASP A 153 -14.22 17.93 -13.79
CA ASP A 153 -14.47 19.37 -13.93
C ASP A 153 -14.32 20.13 -12.60
N VAL A 154 -14.56 19.47 -11.46
CA VAL A 154 -14.38 20.05 -10.13
C VAL A 154 -12.89 20.09 -9.78
N VAL A 155 -12.17 19.00 -10.03
CA VAL A 155 -10.71 18.91 -9.82
C VAL A 155 -9.99 19.95 -10.68
N GLU A 156 -10.37 20.04 -11.96
CA GLU A 156 -9.77 20.98 -12.92
C GLU A 156 -10.00 22.43 -12.50
N ARG A 157 -11.26 22.85 -12.30
CA ARG A 157 -11.59 24.24 -11.93
C ARG A 157 -10.97 24.64 -10.59
N THR A 158 -11.00 23.74 -9.60
CA THR A 158 -10.38 24.00 -8.29
C THR A 158 -8.86 24.12 -8.44
N GLY A 159 -8.25 23.23 -9.22
CA GLY A 159 -6.83 23.27 -9.53
C GLY A 159 -6.41 24.56 -10.22
N GLN A 160 -7.17 25.02 -11.22
CA GLN A 160 -6.93 26.30 -11.89
C GLN A 160 -6.96 27.47 -10.89
N SER A 161 -7.96 27.53 -10.00
CA SER A 161 -8.05 28.57 -8.97
C SER A 161 -6.82 28.61 -8.06
N PHE A 162 -6.34 27.45 -7.58
CA PHE A 162 -5.12 27.38 -6.77
C PHE A 162 -3.85 27.68 -7.57
N ILE A 163 -3.78 27.30 -8.85
CA ILE A 163 -2.65 27.64 -9.74
C ILE A 163 -2.57 29.16 -9.97
N GLU A 164 -3.70 29.84 -10.16
CA GLU A 164 -3.75 31.30 -10.31
C GLU A 164 -3.35 32.01 -9.01
N ALA A 165 -3.86 31.54 -7.87
CA ALA A 165 -3.48 32.07 -6.56
C ALA A 165 -2.00 31.87 -6.24
N ALA A 166 -1.39 30.79 -6.74
CA ALA A 166 0.01 30.46 -6.55
C ALA A 166 0.97 31.52 -7.11
N GLU A 167 0.51 32.43 -7.97
CA GLU A 167 1.31 33.57 -8.42
C GLU A 167 1.68 34.52 -7.28
N ARG A 168 0.83 34.60 -6.26
CA ARG A 168 0.95 35.57 -5.16
C ARG A 168 1.12 34.90 -3.80
N GLU A 169 0.68 33.66 -3.67
CA GLU A 169 0.67 32.91 -2.41
C GLU A 169 1.34 31.54 -2.57
N ALA A 170 2.49 31.34 -1.93
CA ALA A 170 3.24 30.09 -2.03
C ALA A 170 2.46 28.88 -1.49
N GLY A 171 1.61 29.08 -0.48
CA GLY A 171 0.75 28.03 0.07
C GLY A 171 -0.22 27.44 -0.95
N ALA A 172 -0.73 28.27 -1.88
CA ALA A 172 -1.66 27.83 -2.91
C ALA A 172 -1.00 26.88 -3.93
N TRP A 173 0.30 27.05 -4.18
CA TRP A 173 1.05 26.15 -5.07
C TRP A 173 1.08 24.72 -4.54
N ARG A 174 1.30 24.54 -3.24
CA ARG A 174 1.30 23.22 -2.62
C ARG A 174 -0.03 22.50 -2.82
N THR A 175 -1.15 23.22 -2.67
CA THR A 175 -2.49 22.66 -2.90
C THR A 175 -2.73 22.36 -4.38
N ALA A 176 -2.27 23.22 -5.29
CA ALA A 176 -2.30 22.96 -6.73
C ALA A 176 -1.55 21.66 -7.10
N THR A 177 -0.37 21.43 -6.51
CA THR A 177 0.39 20.18 -6.71
C THR A 177 -0.40 18.96 -6.22
N LEU A 178 -1.09 19.05 -5.08
CA LEU A 178 -1.94 17.94 -4.61
C LEU A 178 -3.12 17.65 -5.54
N LEU A 179 -3.67 18.68 -6.22
CA LEU A 179 -4.74 18.51 -7.20
C LEU A 179 -4.26 17.79 -8.46
N ILE A 180 -3.06 18.09 -8.97
CA ILE A 180 -2.50 17.33 -10.11
C ILE A 180 -2.14 15.90 -9.73
N GLU A 181 -1.64 15.67 -8.51
CA GLU A 181 -1.42 14.31 -8.00
C GLU A 181 -2.74 13.54 -7.87
N TYR A 182 -3.79 14.20 -7.38
CA TYR A 182 -5.10 13.59 -7.26
C TYR A 182 -5.71 13.29 -8.63
N GLN A 183 -5.55 14.19 -9.62
CA GLN A 183 -5.97 13.91 -10.99
C GLN A 183 -5.25 12.68 -11.56
N SER A 184 -3.93 12.57 -11.36
CA SER A 184 -3.16 11.38 -11.73
C SER A 184 -3.63 10.11 -11.00
N HIS A 185 -4.01 10.22 -9.72
CA HIS A 185 -4.61 9.13 -8.96
C HIS A 185 -5.98 8.72 -9.51
N ARG A 186 -6.85 9.68 -9.87
CA ARG A 186 -8.16 9.38 -10.47
C ARG A 186 -8.05 8.58 -11.75
N ILE A 187 -7.10 8.94 -12.63
CA ILE A 187 -6.80 8.16 -13.84
C ILE A 187 -6.48 6.70 -13.46
N SER A 188 -5.74 6.48 -12.37
CA SER A 188 -5.40 5.13 -11.92
C SER A 188 -6.59 4.27 -11.48
N LEU A 189 -7.69 4.87 -11.03
CA LEU A 189 -8.90 4.14 -10.64
C LEU A 189 -9.57 3.44 -11.84
N GLN A 190 -9.37 3.95 -13.05
CA GLN A 190 -9.96 3.44 -14.29
C GLN A 190 -8.92 2.82 -15.23
N PHE A 191 -7.63 2.96 -14.90
CA PHE A 191 -6.54 2.52 -15.76
C PHE A 191 -6.35 1.00 -15.76
N ALA A 192 -6.55 0.39 -16.92
CA ALA A 192 -6.20 -1.01 -17.14
C ALA A 192 -4.75 -1.12 -17.61
N MET A 193 -3.91 -1.85 -16.87
CA MET A 193 -2.52 -2.11 -17.24
C MET A 193 -2.43 -2.78 -18.62
N PRO A 194 -1.73 -2.18 -19.60
CA PRO A 194 -1.54 -2.79 -20.90
C PRO A 194 -0.60 -4.00 -20.83
N GLN A 195 -0.78 -4.95 -21.75
CA GLN A 195 0.06 -6.14 -21.83
C GLN A 195 1.47 -5.79 -22.29
N THR A 196 2.45 -6.08 -21.44
CA THR A 196 3.86 -5.78 -21.72
C THR A 196 4.59 -6.96 -22.34
N GLY A 197 5.72 -6.71 -22.98
CA GLY A 197 6.64 -7.77 -23.36
C GLY A 197 8.01 -7.28 -23.77
N VAL A 198 8.75 -8.20 -24.39
CA VAL A 198 10.09 -7.94 -24.89
C VAL A 198 9.99 -7.31 -26.27
N PHE A 199 10.60 -6.14 -26.44
CA PHE A 199 10.79 -5.55 -27.76
C PHE A 199 12.14 -6.02 -28.32
N PRO A 200 12.19 -6.67 -29.49
CA PRO A 200 13.38 -7.39 -29.95
C PRO A 200 14.49 -6.50 -30.53
N GLN A 201 14.23 -5.21 -30.78
CA GLN A 201 15.24 -4.26 -31.26
C GLN A 201 15.82 -3.43 -30.11
N THR A 202 17.10 -3.07 -30.24
CA THR A 202 17.83 -2.24 -29.28
C THR A 202 17.50 -0.76 -29.52
N THR A 203 16.29 -0.34 -29.17
CA THR A 203 15.97 1.09 -29.07
C THR A 203 16.56 1.63 -27.77
N VAL A 204 17.32 2.71 -27.84
CA VAL A 204 17.95 3.39 -26.70
C VAL A 204 17.02 4.46 -26.16
N PHE A 205 16.84 4.49 -24.83
CA PHE A 205 16.06 5.49 -24.12
C PHE A 205 16.97 6.14 -23.08
N GLU A 206 16.89 7.47 -22.97
CA GLU A 206 17.63 8.24 -21.99
C GLU A 206 16.73 8.63 -20.83
N ILE A 207 17.27 8.61 -19.61
CA ILE A 207 16.54 8.90 -18.39
C ILE A 207 17.41 9.79 -17.53
N ASP A 208 16.93 10.99 -17.25
CA ASP A 208 17.51 11.85 -16.24
C ASP A 208 16.88 11.57 -14.88
N THR A 209 17.70 11.09 -13.94
CA THR A 209 17.25 10.72 -12.60
C THR A 209 17.68 11.79 -11.58
N PRO A 210 16.78 12.26 -10.70
CA PRO A 210 17.16 13.16 -9.62
C PRO A 210 18.25 12.56 -8.71
N PRO A 211 19.20 13.40 -8.20
CA PRO A 211 20.25 12.92 -7.31
C PRO A 211 19.71 12.16 -6.09
N GLY A 212 20.26 10.98 -5.81
CA GLY A 212 19.87 10.15 -4.66
C GLY A 212 18.57 9.37 -4.83
N LYS A 213 17.96 9.37 -6.03
CA LYS A 213 16.78 8.56 -6.36
C LYS A 213 17.14 7.43 -7.30
N ASN A 214 16.28 6.42 -7.36
CA ASN A 214 16.33 5.38 -8.39
C ASN A 214 15.62 5.87 -9.65
N GLY A 215 16.16 5.54 -10.82
CA GLY A 215 15.51 5.83 -12.10
C GLY A 215 14.24 4.98 -12.29
N ILE A 216 13.40 5.41 -13.23
CA ILE A 216 12.21 4.68 -13.66
C ILE A 216 12.57 3.32 -14.28
N ASN A 217 11.67 2.33 -14.15
CA ASN A 217 11.78 1.05 -14.83
C ASN A 217 10.99 1.06 -16.13
N LEU A 218 11.65 0.80 -17.26
CA LEU A 218 11.00 0.79 -18.57
C LEU A 218 10.43 -0.60 -18.92
N LYS A 219 9.19 -0.61 -19.37
CA LYS A 219 8.54 -1.75 -20.03
C LYS A 219 7.95 -1.33 -21.36
N PHE A 220 7.74 -2.29 -22.25
CA PHE A 220 7.33 -2.06 -23.63
C PHE A 220 6.01 -2.74 -23.95
N ILE A 221 5.16 -2.08 -24.75
CA ILE A 221 4.08 -2.77 -25.46
C ILE A 221 4.68 -3.47 -26.68
N ARG A 222 4.33 -4.76 -26.89
CA ARG A 222 5.01 -5.68 -27.85
C ARG A 222 4.96 -5.27 -29.34
N GLN A 223 4.27 -4.20 -29.70
CA GLN A 223 4.09 -3.80 -31.09
C GLN A 223 5.18 -2.83 -31.53
N GLY A 224 5.82 -3.13 -32.67
CA GLY A 224 6.78 -2.25 -33.32
C GLY A 224 6.13 -1.43 -34.42
N ILE A 225 6.42 -0.14 -34.44
CA ILE A 225 5.99 0.82 -35.47
C ILE A 225 7.20 1.62 -35.97
N PRO A 226 7.09 2.32 -37.12
CA PRO A 226 8.19 3.17 -37.61
C PRO A 226 8.74 4.09 -36.52
N ILE A 227 10.07 4.20 -36.43
CA ILE A 227 10.74 4.94 -35.33
C ILE A 227 10.28 6.40 -35.19
N SER A 228 9.82 7.02 -36.30
CA SER A 228 9.29 8.38 -36.32
C SER A 228 7.97 8.55 -35.58
N GLU A 229 7.20 7.45 -35.46
CA GLU A 229 5.90 7.39 -34.77
C GLU A 229 6.00 6.65 -33.44
N ALA A 230 7.13 6.01 -33.17
CA ALA A 230 7.36 5.24 -31.96
C ALA A 230 7.52 6.13 -30.72
N ALA A 231 7.39 5.50 -29.56
CA ALA A 231 7.64 6.14 -28.29
C ALA A 231 9.07 6.65 -28.18
N ARG A 232 9.21 7.85 -27.59
CA ARG A 232 10.47 8.56 -27.42
C ARG A 232 10.68 8.91 -25.96
N LEU A 233 11.93 8.79 -25.53
CA LEU A 233 12.42 9.26 -24.25
C LEU A 233 13.90 9.59 -24.45
N GLN A 234 14.19 10.84 -24.79
CA GLN A 234 15.51 11.32 -25.20
C GLN A 234 15.69 12.79 -24.85
N HIS A 235 16.93 13.30 -24.89
CA HIS A 235 17.16 14.74 -24.78
C HIS A 235 16.72 15.49 -26.05
N ILE A 236 16.21 16.72 -25.86
CA ILE A 236 15.87 17.63 -26.96
C ILE A 236 17.13 17.91 -27.79
N GLY A 237 17.03 17.71 -29.12
CA GLY A 237 18.11 17.97 -30.06
C GLY A 237 19.14 16.85 -30.21
N SER A 238 19.01 15.75 -29.46
CA SER A 238 19.95 14.62 -29.46
C SER A 238 19.22 13.30 -29.74
N PRO A 239 18.89 12.98 -31.01
CA PRO A 239 18.19 11.74 -31.33
C PRO A 239 19.03 10.51 -30.96
N THR A 240 18.49 9.63 -30.13
CA THR A 240 19.20 8.45 -29.60
C THR A 240 19.23 7.26 -30.55
N ASN A 241 18.36 7.25 -31.56
CA ASN A 241 18.11 6.10 -32.43
C ASN A 241 18.19 6.43 -33.93
N PRO A 242 19.25 7.08 -34.44
CA PRO A 242 19.31 7.55 -35.84
C PRO A 242 19.33 6.42 -36.88
N THR A 243 19.70 5.20 -36.49
CA THR A 243 19.83 4.04 -37.39
C THR A 243 18.75 2.97 -37.18
N VAL A 244 17.92 3.11 -36.14
CA VAL A 244 16.86 2.15 -35.82
C VAL A 244 15.63 2.48 -36.65
N THR A 245 14.99 1.46 -37.25
CA THR A 245 13.84 1.66 -38.15
C THR A 245 12.50 1.46 -37.45
N LEU A 246 12.47 0.69 -36.36
CA LEU A 246 11.26 0.39 -35.60
C LEU A 246 11.46 0.68 -34.11
N GLY A 247 10.44 1.24 -33.47
CA GLY A 247 10.38 1.43 -32.03
C GLY A 247 9.06 0.94 -31.44
N PRO A 248 8.96 0.86 -30.10
CA PRO A 248 7.75 0.44 -29.42
C PRO A 248 6.63 1.48 -29.58
N VAL A 249 5.38 1.03 -29.67
CA VAL A 249 4.20 1.94 -29.75
C VAL A 249 4.06 2.83 -28.52
N LYS A 250 4.21 2.25 -27.31
CA LYS A 250 4.22 3.00 -26.05
C LYS A 250 5.31 2.47 -25.12
N LEU A 251 5.86 3.37 -24.32
CA LEU A 251 6.67 3.04 -23.15
C LEU A 251 5.83 3.11 -21.89
N ILE A 252 6.12 2.21 -20.96
CA ILE A 252 5.61 2.26 -19.61
C ILE A 252 6.79 2.49 -18.69
N ALA A 253 6.82 3.66 -18.07
CA ALA A 253 7.81 4.10 -17.11
C ALA A 253 7.26 3.92 -15.69
N GLN A 254 7.70 2.88 -14.99
CA GLN A 254 7.15 2.50 -13.70
C GLN A 254 8.09 2.76 -12.53
N ASP A 255 7.51 3.24 -11.43
CA ASP A 255 8.19 3.52 -10.17
C ASP A 255 9.38 4.49 -10.37
N GLY A 256 10.20 4.68 -9.33
CA GLY A 256 11.40 5.52 -9.42
C GLY A 256 11.10 7.00 -9.62
N ALA A 257 12.05 7.73 -10.20
CA ALA A 257 11.94 9.17 -10.43
C ALA A 257 12.58 9.57 -11.77
N ILE A 258 12.08 10.67 -12.34
CA ILE A 258 12.57 11.26 -13.59
C ILE A 258 12.53 12.78 -13.54
N ILE A 259 13.51 13.43 -14.17
CA ILE A 259 13.54 14.86 -14.47
C ILE A 259 13.01 15.07 -15.89
N LEU A 260 12.04 15.97 -16.05
CA LEU A 260 11.46 16.33 -17.35
C LEU A 260 12.24 17.43 -18.08
N ASP A 261 12.99 18.25 -17.35
CA ASP A 261 13.77 19.33 -17.95
C ASP A 261 14.74 18.76 -19.01
N THR A 262 14.78 19.39 -20.18
CA THR A 262 15.54 19.02 -21.38
C THR A 262 15.10 17.77 -22.14
N MET A 263 13.97 17.16 -21.77
CA MET A 263 13.49 15.91 -22.39
C MET A 263 12.48 16.12 -23.53
N ASP A 264 12.59 15.29 -24.56
CA ASP A 264 11.58 15.03 -25.61
C ASP A 264 10.98 13.64 -25.35
N ILE A 265 9.73 13.64 -24.88
CA ILE A 265 9.00 12.47 -24.39
C ILE A 265 7.75 12.30 -25.24
N ALA A 266 7.60 11.14 -25.87
CA ALA A 266 6.43 10.83 -26.67
C ALA A 266 5.92 9.42 -26.41
N HIS A 267 4.60 9.26 -26.34
CA HIS A 267 3.91 7.97 -26.15
C HIS A 267 4.40 7.21 -24.90
N VAL A 268 4.48 7.92 -23.77
CA VAL A 268 4.97 7.37 -22.50
C VAL A 268 3.89 7.42 -21.43
N ILE A 269 3.70 6.30 -20.73
CA ILE A 269 2.83 6.20 -19.55
C ILE A 269 3.72 6.11 -18.32
N PHE A 270 3.71 7.14 -17.49
CA PHE A 270 4.33 7.13 -16.17
C PHE A 270 3.37 6.52 -15.14
N ILE A 271 3.83 5.54 -14.37
CA ILE A 271 3.01 4.84 -13.37
C ILE A 271 3.75 4.81 -12.03
N GLY A 272 3.19 5.45 -11.00
CA GLY A 272 3.81 5.44 -9.67
C GLY A 272 5.15 6.17 -9.58
N ALA A 273 5.49 6.98 -10.59
CA ALA A 273 6.78 7.67 -10.67
C ALA A 273 6.74 9.03 -9.94
N GLU A 274 7.89 9.46 -9.41
CA GLU A 274 8.12 10.82 -8.93
C GLU A 274 8.64 11.69 -10.09
N ILE A 275 7.83 12.66 -10.52
CA ILE A 275 8.07 13.49 -11.69
C ILE A 275 8.62 14.84 -11.24
N HIS A 276 9.84 15.17 -11.67
CA HIS A 276 10.51 16.41 -11.36
C HIS A 276 10.48 17.35 -12.57
N TYR A 277 10.10 18.60 -12.36
CA TYR A 277 10.14 19.62 -13.40
C TYR A 277 10.34 21.00 -12.80
N ASN A 278 11.35 21.72 -13.29
CA ASN A 278 11.73 23.03 -12.75
C ASN A 278 11.29 24.20 -13.64
N GLY A 279 10.61 23.93 -14.75
CA GLY A 279 10.13 24.94 -15.70
C GLY A 279 11.08 25.17 -16.88
N GLY A 280 12.09 24.32 -17.06
CA GLY A 280 12.99 24.36 -18.21
C GLY A 280 12.35 23.84 -19.50
N PRO A 281 13.12 23.72 -20.59
CA PRO A 281 12.61 23.21 -21.85
C PRO A 281 12.10 21.76 -21.70
N VAL A 282 10.97 21.43 -22.30
CA VAL A 282 10.43 20.07 -22.33
C VAL A 282 9.47 19.93 -23.52
N LYS A 283 9.41 18.74 -24.11
CA LYS A 283 8.37 18.37 -25.08
C LYS A 283 7.71 17.07 -24.63
N LEU A 284 6.40 17.12 -24.42
CA LEU A 284 5.54 16.00 -24.04
C LEU A 284 4.50 15.81 -25.14
N GLU A 285 4.40 14.60 -25.68
CA GLU A 285 3.44 14.21 -26.72
C GLU A 285 2.80 12.86 -26.34
N ASP A 286 1.48 12.79 -26.22
CA ASP A 286 0.76 11.59 -25.75
C ASP A 286 1.37 10.99 -24.46
N VAL A 287 1.59 11.84 -23.46
CA VAL A 287 2.15 11.44 -22.15
C VAL A 287 1.05 11.30 -21.12
N MET A 288 1.00 10.19 -20.40
CA MET A 288 0.01 9.98 -19.34
C MET A 288 0.69 9.79 -17.98
N PHE A 289 0.13 10.40 -16.94
CA PHE A 289 0.59 10.27 -15.57
C PHE A 289 -0.44 9.50 -14.74
N VAL A 290 -0.08 8.30 -14.30
CA VAL A 290 -0.96 7.41 -13.54
C VAL A 290 -0.41 7.24 -12.12
N ASN A 291 -1.18 7.67 -11.12
CA ASN A 291 -0.80 7.63 -9.71
C ASN A 291 0.62 8.19 -9.43
N CYS A 292 0.98 9.29 -10.09
CA CYS A 292 2.30 9.91 -9.98
C CYS A 292 2.36 10.94 -8.84
N LYS A 293 3.57 11.18 -8.38
CA LYS A 293 3.90 12.28 -7.46
C LYS A 293 4.62 13.38 -8.23
N PHE A 294 4.32 14.64 -7.96
CA PHE A 294 4.91 15.76 -8.69
C PHE A 294 5.78 16.63 -7.79
N VAL A 295 7.05 16.81 -8.17
CA VAL A 295 8.03 17.67 -7.50
C VAL A 295 8.33 18.85 -8.41
N PHE A 296 7.45 19.83 -8.35
CA PHE A 296 7.34 20.92 -9.31
C PHE A 296 7.64 22.27 -8.65
N THR A 297 8.52 23.06 -9.25
CA THR A 297 8.78 24.45 -8.79
C THR A 297 7.60 25.37 -9.13
N ASN A 298 7.38 26.43 -8.35
CA ASN A 298 6.34 27.42 -8.67
C ASN A 298 6.83 28.41 -9.73
N ALA A 299 7.05 27.91 -10.96
CA ALA A 299 7.41 28.71 -12.12
C ALA A 299 6.25 28.77 -13.11
N THR A 300 6.22 29.79 -13.98
CA THR A 300 5.15 29.99 -14.98
C THR A 300 4.98 28.78 -15.91
N ALA A 301 6.07 28.20 -16.40
CA ALA A 301 6.04 27.01 -17.25
C ALA A 301 5.49 25.80 -16.49
N THR A 302 5.89 25.62 -15.23
CA THR A 302 5.41 24.55 -14.36
C THR A 302 3.91 24.68 -14.05
N ARG A 303 3.44 25.89 -13.77
CA ARG A 303 2.00 26.19 -13.64
C ARG A 303 1.22 25.85 -14.92
N SER A 304 1.81 26.12 -16.09
CA SER A 304 1.19 25.83 -17.39
C SER A 304 1.13 24.33 -17.67
N LEU A 305 2.17 23.57 -17.34
CA LEU A 305 2.13 22.11 -17.39
C LEU A 305 1.10 21.54 -16.41
N ALA A 306 1.04 22.06 -15.17
CA ALA A 306 0.05 21.63 -14.18
C ALA A 306 -1.39 21.82 -14.68
N ARG A 307 -1.70 22.92 -15.38
CA ARG A 307 -3.02 23.11 -16.02
C ARG A 307 -3.31 22.03 -17.06
N ASN A 308 -2.34 21.65 -17.88
CA ASN A 308 -2.51 20.58 -18.87
C ASN A 308 -2.78 19.22 -18.22
N ILE A 309 -2.09 18.91 -17.12
CA ILE A 309 -2.32 17.68 -16.35
C ILE A 309 -3.73 17.65 -15.75
N LEU A 310 -4.26 18.79 -15.32
CA LEU A 310 -5.62 18.88 -14.76
C LEU A 310 -6.71 18.67 -15.83
N SER A 311 -6.49 19.20 -17.04
CA SER A 311 -7.53 19.26 -18.08
C SER A 311 -7.64 18.00 -18.93
N SER A 312 -6.66 17.10 -18.90
CA SER A 312 -6.61 15.95 -19.80
C SER A 312 -5.96 14.73 -19.14
N GLU A 313 -6.36 13.54 -19.59
CA GLU A 313 -5.70 12.28 -19.21
C GLU A 313 -4.35 12.12 -19.92
N THR A 314 -4.27 12.58 -21.17
CA THR A 314 -3.04 12.63 -21.97
C THR A 314 -2.56 14.06 -22.11
N VAL A 315 -1.27 14.27 -21.89
CA VAL A 315 -0.63 15.57 -21.83
C VAL A 315 0.13 15.81 -23.13
N GLU A 316 -0.27 16.89 -23.80
CA GLU A 316 0.43 17.53 -24.90
C GLU A 316 0.98 18.85 -24.38
N PHE A 317 2.30 18.98 -24.27
CA PHE A 317 2.90 20.19 -23.71
C PHE A 317 4.28 20.45 -24.29
N SER A 318 4.56 21.70 -24.64
CA SER A 318 5.88 22.10 -25.06
C SER A 318 6.25 23.45 -24.45
N GLN A 319 7.44 23.50 -23.86
CA GLN A 319 8.10 24.71 -23.42
C GLN A 319 9.45 24.81 -24.14
N SER A 320 9.64 25.90 -24.87
CA SER A 320 10.95 26.30 -25.40
C SER A 320 11.52 27.44 -24.55
N SER A 321 12.85 27.60 -24.55
CA SER A 321 13.59 28.60 -23.75
C SER A 321 13.03 30.02 -23.86
#